data_AF-A0A9R0V8F6-F1
#
_entry.id   AF-A0A9R0V8F6-F1
#
_cell.length_a   1.000
_cell.length_b   1.000
_cell.length_c   1.000
_cell.angle_alpha   90.00
_cell.angle_beta   90.00
_cell.angle_gamma   90.00
#
_symmetry.space_group_name_H-M   'P 1'
#
loop_
_entity.id
_entity.type
_entity.pdbx_description
1 polymer ?
#
loop_
_entity_poly.entity_id
_entity_poly.type
_entity_poly.pdbx_seq_one_letter_code
_entity_poly.pdbx_strand_id
1 'polypeptide(L)'
;MAAAVAAMRCGSGSGSDGGGGGYDKGGMDSGKYVRYTPEQVEALERVYAECPKPTSTRRQQLLRECPILSNIEPRQIKVWFQNRRCRDKQRKESSRLQAVNRKLSAMNKLLMEENERLQKQVSQLVHENAYMKQQLQNPSLANDTSCESNVTTPPNPLRDASNPAG
;
A
#
# COMPACT_ATOMS: atom_id res chain seq x y z
N MET A 1 22.96 -14.83 11.65
CA MET A 1 21.80 -14.59 10.77
C MET A 1 22.23 -13.68 9.61
N ALA A 2 22.77 -14.26 8.53
CA ALA A 2 23.10 -13.48 7.33
C ALA A 2 21.83 -13.36 6.48
N ALA A 3 21.29 -12.14 6.36
CA ALA A 3 20.14 -11.89 5.51
C ALA A 3 20.55 -11.98 4.04
N ALA A 4 20.22 -13.11 3.40
CA ALA A 4 20.17 -13.22 1.96
C ALA A 4 19.01 -12.34 1.48
N VAL A 5 19.29 -11.07 1.19
CA VAL A 5 18.32 -10.18 0.55
C VAL A 5 18.12 -10.71 -0.86
N ALA A 6 16.96 -11.31 -1.13
CA ALA A 6 16.53 -11.70 -2.46
C ALA A 6 16.77 -10.53 -3.42
N ALA A 7 17.72 -10.71 -4.34
CA ALA A 7 18.04 -9.73 -5.36
C ALA A 7 16.92 -9.73 -6.39
N MET A 8 15.86 -8.97 -6.12
CA MET A 8 14.89 -8.63 -7.15
C MET A 8 15.60 -7.70 -8.14
N ARG A 9 16.07 -8.28 -9.25
CA ARG A 9 16.69 -7.59 -10.38
C ARG A 9 15.81 -6.40 -10.76
N CYS A 10 16.27 -5.19 -10.45
CA CYS A 10 15.76 -4.00 -11.10
C CYS A 10 16.24 -4.01 -12.56
N GLY A 11 15.41 -4.57 -13.45
CA GLY A 11 15.53 -4.30 -14.88
C GLY A 11 15.40 -2.81 -15.15
N SER A 12 16.36 -2.27 -15.91
CA SER A 12 16.14 -1.40 -17.08
C SER A 12 17.42 -0.66 -17.47
N GLY A 13 17.87 -0.87 -18.71
CA GLY A 13 18.85 -0.03 -19.41
C GLY A 13 19.86 -0.80 -20.25
N SER A 14 19.45 -1.20 -21.46
CA SER A 14 20.33 -1.66 -22.53
C SER A 14 21.44 -0.65 -22.81
N GLY A 15 22.68 -1.13 -22.77
CA GLY A 15 23.84 -0.47 -23.36
C GLY A 15 24.66 -1.58 -23.99
N SER A 16 24.47 -1.77 -25.29
CA SER A 16 25.25 -2.70 -26.10
C SER A 16 26.68 -2.19 -26.21
N ASP A 17 27.64 -3.01 -25.81
CA ASP A 17 28.96 -3.02 -26.43
C ASP A 17 29.51 -4.45 -26.33
N GLY A 18 29.82 -5.02 -27.49
CA GLY A 18 30.21 -6.40 -27.68
C GLY A 18 31.72 -6.58 -27.54
N GLY A 19 32.12 -7.68 -26.93
CA GLY A 19 33.51 -8.13 -26.90
C GLY A 19 33.58 -9.53 -26.31
N GLY A 20 33.61 -10.54 -27.17
CA GLY A 20 33.71 -11.94 -26.79
C GLY A 20 35.13 -12.34 -26.34
N GLY A 21 35.21 -13.45 -25.61
CA GLY A 21 36.46 -14.18 -25.42
C GLY A 21 36.52 -14.97 -24.12
N GLY A 22 36.62 -16.29 -24.25
CA GLY A 22 37.45 -17.12 -23.37
C GLY A 22 36.80 -17.67 -22.11
N TYR A 23 36.30 -18.90 -22.24
CA TYR A 23 36.06 -19.86 -21.17
C TYR A 23 37.34 -20.05 -20.34
N ASP A 24 37.28 -19.81 -19.03
CA ASP A 24 38.12 -20.53 -18.09
C ASP A 24 37.34 -20.86 -16.82
N LYS A 25 37.49 -22.11 -16.42
CA LYS A 25 36.66 -22.85 -15.48
C LYS A 25 37.52 -23.03 -14.23
N GLY A 26 37.40 -22.15 -13.25
CA GLY A 26 38.23 -22.26 -12.05
C GLY A 26 37.76 -21.37 -10.91
N GLY A 27 37.32 -22.00 -9.82
CA GLY A 27 37.20 -21.37 -8.52
C GLY A 27 35.79 -20.89 -8.18
N MET A 28 35.08 -21.68 -7.37
CA MET A 28 34.25 -21.11 -6.30
C MET A 28 35.18 -20.29 -5.40
N ASP A 29 35.58 -19.10 -5.84
CA ASP A 29 36.24 -18.16 -4.97
C ASP A 29 35.13 -17.58 -4.09
N SER A 30 35.18 -17.96 -2.82
CA SER A 30 34.61 -17.21 -1.70
C SER A 30 35.28 -15.83 -1.60
N GLY A 31 35.26 -15.08 -2.71
CA GLY A 31 35.82 -13.78 -3.01
C GLY A 31 34.98 -12.65 -2.40
N LYS A 32 34.86 -12.75 -1.08
CA LYS A 32 34.87 -11.67 -0.09
C LYS A 32 33.81 -10.59 -0.30
N TYR A 33 32.64 -10.81 0.29
CA TYR A 33 31.71 -9.73 0.62
C TYR A 33 32.47 -8.58 1.30
N VAL A 34 32.56 -7.44 0.63
CA VAL A 34 33.24 -6.25 1.18
C VAL A 34 32.30 -5.61 2.21
N ARG A 35 32.72 -5.61 3.47
CA ARG A 35 32.05 -4.84 4.52
C ARG A 35 32.68 -3.44 4.57
N TYR A 36 31.96 -2.46 4.03
CA TYR A 36 32.38 -1.06 4.09
C TYR A 36 32.35 -0.53 5.53
N THR A 37 33.32 0.30 5.90
CA THR A 37 33.27 1.05 7.17
C THR A 37 32.22 2.18 7.07
N PRO A 38 31.72 2.70 8.20
CA PRO A 38 30.76 3.82 8.19
C PRO A 38 31.26 5.03 7.39
N GLU A 39 32.54 5.36 7.51
CA GLU A 39 33.18 6.50 6.84
C GLU A 39 33.28 6.27 5.33
N GLN A 40 33.57 5.03 4.91
CA GLN A 40 33.53 4.65 3.49
C GLN A 40 32.12 4.78 2.92
N VAL A 41 31.11 4.33 3.66
CA VAL A 41 29.70 4.47 3.25
C VAL A 41 29.33 5.94 3.16
N GLU A 42 29.71 6.77 4.13
CA GLU A 42 29.41 8.21 4.12
C GLU A 42 30.04 8.91 2.90
N ALA A 43 31.29 8.59 2.57
CA ALA A 43 31.95 9.12 1.37
C ALA A 43 31.20 8.74 0.08
N LEU A 44 30.76 7.49 -0.03
CA LEU A 44 29.97 7.02 -1.17
C LEU A 44 28.57 7.65 -1.23
N GLU A 45 27.92 7.88 -0.08
CA GLU A 45 26.61 8.54 0.01
C GLU A 45 26.69 10.02 -0.38
N ARG A 46 27.76 10.74 -0.02
CA ARG A 46 27.98 12.14 -0.44
C ARG A 46 28.01 12.26 -1.96
N VAL A 47 28.78 11.38 -2.61
CA VAL A 47 28.84 11.32 -4.08
C VAL A 47 27.49 10.92 -4.67
N TYR A 48 26.78 9.99 -4.03
CA TYR A 48 25.46 9.56 -4.48
C TYR A 48 24.43 10.70 -4.47
N ALA A 49 24.48 11.58 -3.46
CA ALA A 49 23.62 12.75 -3.38
C ALA A 49 23.83 13.73 -4.54
N GLU A 50 25.09 13.91 -4.97
CA GLU A 50 25.43 14.75 -6.13
C GLU A 50 25.12 14.07 -7.47
N CYS A 51 25.52 12.81 -7.62
CA CYS A 51 25.39 12.05 -8.86
C CYS A 51 25.09 10.57 -8.58
N PRO A 52 23.82 10.13 -8.63
CA PRO A 52 23.44 8.74 -8.38
C PRO A 52 23.95 7.72 -9.40
N LYS A 53 24.41 8.18 -10.57
CA LYS A 53 24.89 7.35 -11.69
C LYS A 53 26.27 7.84 -12.16
N PRO A 54 27.31 7.74 -11.32
CA PRO A 54 28.63 8.26 -11.69
C PRO A 54 29.20 7.50 -12.90
N THR A 55 29.83 8.23 -13.82
CA THR A 55 30.53 7.69 -14.99
C THR A 55 31.75 6.87 -14.60
N SER A 56 32.37 6.14 -15.53
CA SER A 56 33.59 5.37 -15.24
C SER A 56 34.74 6.28 -14.79
N THR A 57 34.93 7.41 -15.48
CA THR A 57 35.93 8.43 -15.14
C THR A 57 35.70 9.00 -13.75
N ARG A 58 34.45 9.34 -13.40
CA ARG A 58 34.14 9.84 -12.05
C ARG A 58 34.43 8.78 -10.98
N ARG A 59 34.12 7.50 -11.22
CA ARG A 59 34.48 6.43 -10.27
C ARG A 59 35.98 6.26 -10.07
N GLN A 60 36.77 6.37 -11.15
CA GLN A 60 38.23 6.32 -11.05
C GLN A 60 38.79 7.53 -10.28
N GLN A 61 38.23 8.72 -10.52
CA GLN A 61 38.60 9.94 -9.80
C GLN A 61 38.37 9.79 -8.29
N LEU A 62 37.21 9.24 -7.89
CA LEU A 62 36.91 9.00 -6.47
C LEU A 62 37.93 8.10 -5.78
N LEU A 63 38.43 7.07 -6.46
CA LEU A 63 39.46 6.18 -5.88
C LEU A 63 40.80 6.90 -5.68
N ARG A 64 41.10 7.92 -6.47
CA ARG A 64 42.32 8.74 -6.34
C ARG A 64 42.17 9.85 -5.30
N GLU A 65 41.01 10.52 -5.31
CA GLU A 65 40.75 11.72 -4.48
C GLU A 65 40.28 11.39 -3.07
N CYS A 66 39.76 10.18 -2.83
CA CYS A 66 39.32 9.74 -1.52
C CYS A 66 40.23 8.61 -1.02
N PRO A 67 41.29 8.91 -0.24
CA PRO A 67 42.21 7.90 0.29
C PRO A 67 41.50 6.78 1.06
N ILE A 68 40.38 7.08 1.73
CA ILE A 68 39.58 6.08 2.46
C ILE A 68 38.92 5.02 1.54
N LEU A 69 38.77 5.33 0.26
CA LEU A 69 38.23 4.43 -0.76
C LEU A 69 39.33 3.78 -1.62
N SER A 70 40.61 4.17 -1.44
CA SER A 70 41.72 3.73 -2.30
C SER A 70 41.91 2.20 -2.35
N ASN A 71 41.56 1.51 -1.26
CA ASN A 71 41.64 0.05 -1.15
C ASN A 71 40.38 -0.68 -1.66
N ILE A 72 39.42 0.03 -2.26
CA ILE A 72 38.19 -0.55 -2.79
C ILE A 72 38.34 -0.74 -4.31
N GLU A 73 38.05 -1.94 -4.79
CA GLU A 73 38.13 -2.19 -6.24
C GLU A 73 37.10 -1.38 -7.04
N PRO A 74 37.44 -0.92 -8.27
CA PRO A 74 36.50 -0.21 -9.14
C PRO A 74 35.17 -0.94 -9.40
N ARG A 75 35.22 -2.28 -9.45
CA ARG A 75 34.03 -3.13 -9.59
C ARG A 75 33.12 -3.02 -8.37
N GLN A 76 33.68 -2.99 -7.17
CA GLN A 76 32.94 -2.87 -5.91
C GLN A 76 32.22 -1.52 -5.83
N ILE A 77 32.86 -0.43 -6.24
CA ILE A 77 32.22 0.90 -6.35
C ILE A 77 31.03 0.83 -7.31
N LYS A 78 31.20 0.25 -8.51
CA LYS A 78 30.11 0.10 -9.49
C LYS A 78 28.93 -0.67 -8.89
N VAL A 79 29.18 -1.80 -8.22
CA VAL A 79 28.15 -2.63 -7.57
C VAL A 79 27.48 -1.88 -6.42
N TRP A 80 28.23 -1.12 -5.62
CA TRP A 80 27.68 -0.30 -4.54
C TRP A 80 26.63 0.69 -5.07
N PHE A 81 26.94 1.45 -6.13
CA PHE A 81 25.99 2.39 -6.73
C PHE A 81 24.78 1.71 -7.38
N GLN A 82 24.93 0.48 -7.90
CA GLN A 82 23.80 -0.29 -8.41
C GLN A 82 22.89 -0.74 -7.26
N ASN A 83 23.46 -1.33 -6.22
CA ASN A 83 22.74 -1.80 -5.04
C ASN A 83 22.07 -0.63 -4.29
N ARG A 84 22.75 0.52 -4.20
CA ARG A 84 22.22 1.72 -3.56
C ARG A 84 20.93 2.20 -4.23
N ARG A 85 20.93 2.29 -5.57
CA ARG A 85 19.74 2.64 -6.36
C ARG A 85 18.63 1.60 -6.23
N CYS A 86 18.98 0.32 -6.25
CA CYS A 86 18.02 -0.77 -6.07
C CYS A 86 17.33 -0.67 -4.70
N ARG A 87 18.11 -0.46 -3.63
CA ARG A 87 17.60 -0.28 -2.26
C ARG A 87 16.71 0.96 -2.15
N ASP A 88 17.06 2.07 -2.77
CA ASP A 88 16.20 3.27 -2.78
C ASP A 88 14.87 3.03 -3.48
N LYS A 89 14.91 2.39 -4.65
CA LYS A 89 13.68 2.03 -5.38
C LYS A 89 12.82 1.10 -4.54
N GLN A 90 13.41 0.08 -3.92
CA GLN A 90 12.71 -0.85 -3.04
C GLN A 90 12.12 -0.15 -1.82
N ARG A 91 12.84 0.76 -1.16
CA ARG A 91 12.32 1.53 -0.03
C ARG A 91 11.12 2.38 -0.42
N LYS A 92 11.22 3.13 -1.51
CA LYS A 92 10.11 3.95 -2.03
C LYS A 92 8.88 3.10 -2.32
N GLU A 93 9.08 1.94 -2.96
CA GLU A 93 8.00 1.02 -3.28
C GLU A 93 7.36 0.40 -2.02
N SER A 94 8.18 -0.03 -1.06
CA SER A 94 7.70 -0.54 0.23
C SER A 94 6.87 0.51 0.97
N SER A 95 7.35 1.76 1.04
CA SER A 95 6.59 2.86 1.64
C SER A 95 5.26 3.13 0.93
N ARG A 96 5.25 3.06 -0.41
CA ARG A 96 4.03 3.21 -1.21
C ARG A 96 3.02 2.10 -0.91
N LEU A 97 3.47 0.85 -0.90
CA LEU A 97 2.63 -0.31 -0.60
C LEU A 97 2.08 -0.26 0.83
N GLN A 98 2.91 0.12 1.82
CA GLN A 98 2.45 0.32 3.20
C GLN A 98 1.38 1.41 3.30
N ALA A 99 1.52 2.51 2.56
CA ALA A 99 0.52 3.57 2.55
C ALA A 99 -0.82 3.09 1.97
N VAL A 100 -0.79 2.34 0.86
CA VAL A 100 -2.01 1.75 0.26
C VAL A 100 -2.63 0.72 1.19
N ASN A 101 -1.82 -0.16 1.80
CA ASN A 101 -2.31 -1.18 2.73
C ASN A 101 -3.00 -0.58 3.96
N ARG A 102 -2.45 0.52 4.52
CA ARG A 102 -3.12 1.26 5.60
C ARG A 102 -4.49 1.79 5.19
N LYS A 103 -4.60 2.37 4.00
CA LYS A 103 -5.90 2.86 3.46
C LYS A 103 -6.88 1.72 3.29
N LEU A 104 -6.45 0.61 2.66
CA LEU A 104 -7.30 -0.56 2.46
C LEU A 104 -7.78 -1.15 3.78
N SER A 105 -6.91 -1.22 4.79
CA SER A 105 -7.26 -1.73 6.12
C SER A 105 -8.30 -0.83 6.81
N ALA A 106 -8.15 0.49 6.72
CA ALA A 106 -9.13 1.44 7.25
C ALA A 106 -10.48 1.34 6.53
N MET A 107 -10.47 1.23 5.19
CA MET A 107 -11.69 1.05 4.41
C MET A 107 -12.40 -0.28 4.72
N ASN A 108 -11.65 -1.38 4.81
CA ASN A 108 -12.19 -2.69 5.19
C ASN A 108 -12.84 -2.65 6.57
N LYS A 109 -12.23 -1.93 7.53
CA LYS A 109 -12.82 -1.74 8.85
C LYS A 109 -14.18 -1.05 8.78
N LEU A 110 -14.27 0.09 8.07
CA LEU A 110 -15.55 0.80 7.89
C LEU A 110 -16.60 -0.05 7.18
N LEU A 111 -16.19 -0.84 6.18
CA LEU A 111 -17.10 -1.73 5.48
C LEU A 111 -17.64 -2.83 6.40
N MET A 112 -16.81 -3.38 7.29
CA MET A 112 -17.26 -4.37 8.28
C MET A 112 -18.25 -3.76 9.28
N GLU A 113 -17.97 -2.55 9.78
CA GLU A 113 -18.87 -1.83 10.69
C GLU A 113 -20.23 -1.54 10.03
N GLU A 114 -20.24 -1.10 8.77
CA GLU A 114 -21.47 -0.89 8.02
C GLU A 114 -22.22 -2.19 7.73
N ASN A 115 -21.50 -3.27 7.43
CA ASN A 115 -22.13 -4.57 7.23
C ASN A 115 -22.84 -5.04 8.51
N GLU A 116 -22.19 -4.92 9.65
CA GLU A 116 -22.78 -5.25 10.96
C GLU A 116 -24.01 -4.38 11.26
N ARG A 117 -23.93 -3.07 11.00
CA ARG A 117 -25.05 -2.12 11.19
C ARG A 117 -26.24 -2.49 10.30
N LEU A 118 -26.00 -2.86 9.05
CA LEU A 118 -27.05 -3.28 8.12
C LEU A 118 -27.65 -4.62 8.53
N GLN A 119 -26.84 -5.60 8.93
CA GLN A 119 -27.33 -6.88 9.45
C GLN A 119 -28.25 -6.70 10.66
N LYS A 120 -27.91 -5.78 11.59
CA LYS A 120 -28.76 -5.43 12.75
C LYS A 120 -30.11 -4.87 12.31
N GLN A 121 -30.14 -3.92 11.37
CA GLN A 121 -31.40 -3.36 10.84
C GLN A 121 -32.26 -4.42 10.14
N VAL A 122 -31.65 -5.27 9.32
CA VAL A 122 -32.37 -6.36 8.64
C VAL A 122 -32.99 -7.30 9.67
N SER A 123 -32.22 -7.70 10.69
CA SER A 123 -32.72 -8.55 11.78
C SER A 123 -33.91 -7.93 12.51
N GLN A 124 -33.82 -6.63 12.83
CA GLN A 124 -34.89 -5.89 13.49
C GLN A 124 -36.16 -5.83 12.63
N LEU A 125 -36.03 -5.45 11.36
CA LEU A 125 -37.17 -5.39 10.44
C LEU A 125 -37.80 -6.77 10.23
N VAL A 126 -37.00 -7.84 10.17
CA VAL A 126 -37.50 -9.22 10.07
C VAL A 126 -38.31 -9.59 11.33
N HIS A 127 -37.81 -9.24 12.52
CA HIS A 127 -38.51 -9.49 13.78
C HIS A 127 -39.84 -8.71 13.86
N GLU A 128 -39.82 -7.41 13.55
CA GLU A 128 -41.01 -6.56 13.54
C GLU A 128 -42.05 -7.04 12.52
N ASN A 129 -41.61 -7.45 11.32
CA ASN A 129 -42.51 -8.02 10.31
C ASN A 129 -43.15 -9.33 10.76
N ALA A 130 -42.38 -10.21 11.43
CA ALA A 130 -42.93 -11.44 11.99
C ALA A 130 -43.98 -11.15 13.08
N TYR A 131 -43.70 -10.17 13.95
CA TYR A 131 -44.63 -9.73 14.99
C TYR A 131 -45.93 -9.16 14.40
N MET A 132 -45.85 -8.26 13.42
CA MET A 132 -47.04 -7.68 12.76
C MET A 132 -47.90 -8.76 12.08
N LYS A 133 -47.27 -9.74 11.42
CA LYS A 133 -48.00 -10.87 10.81
C LYS A 133 -48.70 -11.72 11.87
N GLN A 134 -48.03 -11.99 13.00
CA GLN A 134 -48.63 -12.72 14.12
C GLN A 134 -49.86 -12.01 14.69
N GLN A 135 -49.80 -10.68 14.85
CA GLN A 135 -50.93 -9.87 15.30
C GLN A 135 -52.13 -9.98 14.35
N LEU A 136 -51.90 -9.97 13.03
CA LEU A 136 -52.96 -10.13 12.03
C LEU A 136 -53.54 -11.56 11.97
N GLN A 137 -52.75 -12.58 12.33
CA GLN A 137 -53.20 -13.97 12.37
C GLN A 137 -53.94 -14.36 13.66
N ASN A 138 -53.98 -13.49 14.68
CA ASN A 138 -54.64 -13.76 15.98
C ASN A 138 -56.03 -13.09 16.06
N PRO A 139 -57.16 -13.84 15.98
CA PRO A 139 -58.50 -13.26 15.92
C PRO A 139 -59.04 -12.75 17.27
N SER A 140 -58.26 -12.83 18.37
CA SER A 140 -58.73 -12.54 19.73
C SER A 140 -58.56 -11.10 20.21
N LEU A 141 -57.97 -10.19 19.42
CA LEU A 141 -57.82 -8.77 19.78
C LEU A 141 -58.76 -7.82 19.01
N ALA A 142 -59.58 -8.35 18.09
CA ALA A 142 -60.54 -7.56 17.31
C ALA A 142 -61.87 -7.27 18.05
N ASN A 143 -62.04 -7.72 19.29
CA ASN A 143 -63.35 -7.73 19.97
C ASN A 143 -63.53 -6.77 21.14
N ASP A 144 -62.67 -5.77 21.38
CA ASP A 144 -62.89 -4.87 22.53
C ASP A 144 -62.56 -3.38 22.34
N THR A 145 -62.45 -2.88 21.10
CA THR A 145 -62.54 -1.42 20.88
C THR A 145 -63.97 -1.04 20.51
N SER A 146 -64.77 -1.03 21.57
CA SER A 146 -66.09 -0.43 21.72
C SER A 146 -66.33 0.76 20.78
N CYS A 147 -67.38 0.63 19.99
CA CYS A 147 -68.03 1.70 19.25
C CYS A 147 -68.61 2.70 20.25
N GLU A 148 -68.11 3.94 20.30
CA GLU A 148 -68.93 5.15 20.50
C GLU A 148 -68.03 6.38 20.31
N SER A 149 -68.36 7.23 19.33
CA SER A 149 -68.70 8.66 19.57
C SER A 149 -68.46 9.52 18.31
N ASN A 150 -69.58 9.91 17.72
CA ASN A 150 -69.90 11.13 16.98
C ASN A 150 -68.95 11.71 15.93
N VAL A 151 -69.44 11.60 14.68
CA VAL A 151 -69.57 12.66 13.66
C VAL A 151 -69.20 14.06 14.13
N THR A 152 -68.18 14.65 13.50
CA THR A 152 -68.18 16.06 13.07
C THR A 152 -67.33 16.16 11.80
N THR A 153 -67.97 16.49 10.68
CA THR A 153 -67.40 16.72 9.35
C THR A 153 -66.66 18.08 9.27
N PRO A 154 -65.79 18.29 8.24
CA PRO A 154 -64.64 19.21 8.23
C PRO A 154 -64.96 20.58 7.60
N PRO A 155 -64.00 21.55 7.51
CA PRO A 155 -63.07 21.55 6.36
C PRO A 155 -61.64 22.05 6.68
N ASN A 156 -60.64 21.50 6.00
CA ASN A 156 -59.34 22.16 5.85
C ASN A 156 -59.13 22.45 4.36
N PRO A 157 -59.07 23.72 3.93
CA PRO A 157 -58.56 24.07 2.61
C PRO A 157 -57.09 24.49 2.74
N LEU A 158 -56.18 23.79 2.08
CA LEU A 158 -55.31 24.39 1.06
C LEU A 158 -54.39 23.32 0.46
N ARG A 159 -54.47 23.21 -0.87
CA ARG A 159 -53.41 22.69 -1.73
C ARG A 159 -52.32 23.77 -1.84
N ASP A 160 -51.06 23.36 -1.78
CA ASP A 160 -50.06 23.62 -2.81
C ASP A 160 -48.77 22.89 -2.39
N ALA A 161 -48.36 21.80 -3.05
CA ALA A 161 -47.67 21.80 -4.33
C ALA A 161 -46.48 22.76 -4.35
N SER A 162 -45.29 22.26 -4.02
CA SER A 162 -44.01 22.72 -4.59
C SER A 162 -42.85 21.82 -4.12
N ASN A 163 -42.55 20.81 -4.93
CA ASN A 163 -41.17 20.36 -5.14
C ASN A 163 -40.67 21.09 -6.39
N PRO A 164 -39.44 21.63 -6.39
CA PRO A 164 -38.54 21.14 -7.42
C PRO A 164 -37.10 20.95 -6.92
N ALA A 165 -36.46 19.99 -7.57
CA ALA A 165 -35.05 19.68 -7.50
C ALA A 165 -34.15 20.85 -7.95
N GLY A 166 -32.96 20.89 -7.36
CA GLY A 166 -31.77 21.59 -7.82
C GLY A 166 -30.55 20.83 -7.33
#